data_AF-A0A0F9K597-F1
#
_entry.id   AF-A0A0F9K597-F1
#
_cell.length_a   1.000
_cell.length_b   1.000
_cell.length_c   1.000
_cell.angle_alpha   90.00
_cell.angle_beta   90.00
_cell.angle_gamma   90.00
#
_symmetry.space_group_name_H-M   'P 1'
#
loop_
_entity.id
_entity.type
_entity.pdbx_description
1 polymer ?
#
loop_
_entity_poly.entity_id
_entity_poly.type
_entity_poly.pdbx_seq_one_letter_code
_entity_poly.pdbx_strand_id
1 'polypeptide(L)'
;MTPWKAEIGSRPVVRVYERPQKAMMLYLRWWDGKKGNWRHHSLSRRLRTAGGPIIKNIEEWAMAQARAKYRELVADTPDHLPARPPRRVRVHSRTVTPTVTPHSVGLRPSGEPGA
;
A
#
# COMPACT_ATOMS: atom_id res chain seq x y z
N MET A 1 8.01 3.31 19.03
CA MET A 1 7.01 2.25 19.31
C MET A 1 6.54 1.68 17.97
N THR A 2 6.67 0.38 17.74
CA THR A 2 6.32 -0.24 16.45
C THR A 2 4.81 -0.51 16.39
N PRO A 3 4.09 -0.04 15.35
CA PRO A 3 2.65 -0.28 15.23
C PRO A 3 2.39 -1.77 15.02
N TRP A 4 1.44 -2.31 15.78
CA TRP A 4 1.04 -3.71 15.65
C TRP A 4 0.28 -3.93 14.33
N LYS A 5 0.50 -5.09 13.70
CA LYS A 5 -0.18 -5.51 12.47
C LYS A 5 -0.35 -7.03 12.43
N ALA A 6 -1.47 -7.48 11.89
CA ALA A 6 -1.76 -8.88 11.59
C ALA A 6 -2.41 -8.99 10.21
N GLU A 7 -2.22 -10.13 9.54
CA GLU A 7 -2.79 -10.41 8.22
C GLU A 7 -3.40 -11.81 8.20
N ILE A 8 -4.54 -11.97 7.52
CA ILE A 8 -5.24 -13.22 7.33
C ILE A 8 -5.50 -13.41 5.83
N GLY A 9 -5.16 -14.62 5.37
CA GLY A 9 -5.37 -15.05 3.99
C GLY A 9 -4.38 -14.45 3.00
N SER A 10 -4.24 -15.13 1.87
CA SER A 10 -3.47 -14.63 0.72
C SER A 10 -4.40 -14.10 -0.38
N ARG A 11 -5.57 -14.71 -0.55
CA ARG A 11 -6.66 -14.34 -1.47
C ARG A 11 -8.00 -14.85 -0.92
N PRO A 12 -8.93 -14.00 -0.50
CA PRO A 12 -8.80 -12.55 -0.25
C PRO A 12 -7.78 -12.25 0.87
N VAL A 13 -7.26 -11.02 0.93
CA VAL A 13 -6.34 -10.57 2.00
C VAL A 13 -7.03 -9.60 2.93
N VAL A 14 -7.01 -9.88 4.23
CA VAL A 14 -7.55 -9.02 5.29
C VAL A 14 -6.44 -8.69 6.28
N ARG A 15 -6.25 -7.39 6.54
CA ARG A 15 -5.22 -6.87 7.44
C ARG A 15 -5.89 -6.18 8.61
N VAL A 16 -5.35 -6.38 9.80
CA VAL A 16 -5.65 -5.56 10.98
C VAL A 16 -4.38 -4.83 11.37
N TYR A 17 -4.47 -3.55 11.65
CA TYR A 17 -3.31 -2.78 12.09
C TYR A 17 -3.70 -1.66 13.03
N GLU A 18 -2.76 -1.31 13.89
CA GLU A 18 -2.83 -0.16 14.78
C GLU A 18 -2.40 1.11 14.03
N ARG A 19 -3.20 2.18 14.11
CA ARG A 19 -2.80 3.51 13.62
C ARG A 19 -2.25 4.36 14.77
N PRO A 20 -0.93 4.63 14.82
CA PRO A 20 -0.36 5.49 15.87
C PRO A 20 -0.86 6.94 15.74
N GLN A 21 -1.11 7.40 14.51
CA GLN A 21 -1.58 8.77 14.21
C GLN A 21 -3.04 9.03 14.65
N LYS A 22 -3.84 7.99 14.91
CA LYS A 22 -5.24 8.11 15.33
C LYS A 22 -5.42 7.42 16.68
N ALA A 23 -4.72 7.95 17.69
CA ALA A 23 -4.85 7.50 19.09
C ALA A 23 -4.71 5.98 19.30
N MET A 24 -3.81 5.33 18.53
CA MET A 24 -3.58 3.89 18.59
C MET A 24 -4.84 3.03 18.36
N MET A 25 -5.75 3.53 17.52
CA MET A 25 -6.96 2.82 17.15
C MET A 25 -6.67 1.69 16.15
N LEU A 26 -7.43 0.61 16.28
CA LEU A 26 -7.40 -0.52 15.38
C LEU A 26 -8.21 -0.28 14.10
N TYR A 27 -7.66 -0.74 12.99
CA TYR A 27 -8.27 -0.67 11.67
C TYR A 27 -8.22 -2.02 10.97
N LEU A 28 -9.31 -2.40 10.32
CA LEU A 28 -9.34 -3.43 9.30
C LEU A 28 -9.07 -2.81 7.93
N ARG A 29 -8.38 -3.54 7.08
CA ARG A 29 -8.19 -3.20 5.67
C ARG A 29 -8.18 -4.46 4.81
N TRP A 30 -8.96 -4.46 3.74
CA TRP A 30 -9.06 -5.60 2.84
C TRP A 30 -9.11 -5.14 1.39
N TRP A 31 -8.73 -6.02 0.48
CA TRP A 31 -8.94 -5.79 -0.94
C TRP A 31 -10.36 -6.20 -1.33
N ASP A 32 -11.13 -5.25 -1.85
CA ASP A 32 -12.44 -5.50 -2.42
C ASP A 32 -12.24 -5.79 -3.91
N GLY A 33 -12.31 -7.07 -4.28
CA GLY A 33 -12.11 -7.51 -5.66
C GLY A 33 -13.20 -7.03 -6.61
N LYS A 34 -14.45 -6.89 -6.13
CA LYS A 34 -15.57 -6.37 -6.93
C LYS A 34 -15.36 -4.91 -7.30
N LYS A 35 -14.82 -4.12 -6.37
CA LYS A 35 -14.58 -2.68 -6.56
C LYS A 35 -13.15 -2.35 -7.01
N GLY A 36 -12.29 -3.37 -7.13
CA GLY A 36 -10.90 -3.21 -7.54
C GLY A 36 -10.08 -2.25 -6.66
N ASN A 37 -10.40 -2.13 -5.36
CA ASN A 37 -9.74 -1.17 -4.48
C ASN A 37 -9.56 -1.65 -3.03
N TRP A 38 -8.68 -0.97 -2.30
CA TRP A 38 -8.50 -1.21 -0.87
C TRP A 38 -9.62 -0.54 -0.08
N ARG A 39 -10.35 -1.33 0.69
CA ARG A 39 -11.33 -0.87 1.68
C ARG A 39 -10.72 -0.91 3.07
N HIS A 40 -11.22 -0.06 3.95
CA HIS A 40 -10.85 -0.07 5.35
C HIS A 40 -12.05 0.21 6.25
N HIS A 41 -11.97 -0.25 7.49
CA HIS A 41 -12.98 -0.03 8.52
C HIS A 41 -12.30 0.24 9.87
N SER A 42 -12.76 1.25 10.61
CA SER A 42 -12.28 1.54 11.95
C SER A 42 -12.94 0.58 12.93
N LEU A 43 -12.15 -0.13 13.73
CA LEU A 43 -12.67 -0.94 14.82
C LEU A 43 -12.96 -0.12 16.09
N SER A 44 -12.55 1.16 16.09
CA SER A 44 -12.80 2.12 17.17
C SER A 44 -12.42 1.66 18.59
N ARG A 45 -11.55 0.65 18.68
CA ARG A 45 -10.95 0.15 19.92
C ARG A 45 -9.45 0.41 19.92
N ARG A 46 -8.92 0.69 21.10
CA ARG A 46 -7.47 0.78 21.34
C ARG A 46 -6.91 -0.59 21.66
N LEU A 47 -5.80 -0.96 21.02
CA LEU A 47 -5.13 -2.23 21.26
C LEU A 47 -4.35 -2.23 22.59
N ARG A 48 -3.88 -1.06 23.01
CA ARG A 48 -2.95 -0.90 24.14
C ARG A 48 -3.60 -0.17 25.30
N THR A 49 -3.15 -0.49 26.51
CA THR A 49 -3.43 0.32 27.69
C THR A 49 -2.56 1.58 27.69
N ALA A 50 -2.83 2.52 28.61
CA ALA A 50 -2.04 3.74 28.76
C ALA A 50 -0.54 3.48 28.99
N GLY A 51 -0.19 2.33 29.60
CA GLY A 51 1.20 1.92 29.84
C GLY A 51 1.91 1.24 28.66
N GLY A 52 1.24 1.09 27.50
CA GLY A 52 1.83 0.50 26.31
C GLY A 52 1.71 -1.01 26.05
N PRO A 53 1.34 -1.92 27.00
CA PRO A 53 1.15 -3.33 26.67
C PRO A 53 -0.11 -3.56 25.84
N ILE A 54 -0.06 -4.58 24.98
CA ILE A 54 -1.18 -5.05 24.16
C ILE A 54 -2.20 -5.75 25.07
N ILE A 55 -3.47 -5.39 24.90
CA ILE A 55 -4.60 -6.03 25.58
C ILE A 55 -4.98 -7.27 24.77
N LYS A 56 -4.59 -8.46 25.26
CA LYS A 56 -4.82 -9.74 24.55
C LYS A 56 -6.26 -9.96 24.12
N ASN A 57 -7.23 -9.66 24.99
CA ASN A 57 -8.66 -9.77 24.65
C ASN A 57 -9.06 -8.90 23.45
N ILE A 58 -8.46 -7.70 23.31
CA ILE A 58 -8.73 -6.82 22.16
C ILE A 58 -8.04 -7.31 20.90
N GLU A 59 -6.82 -7.86 21.03
CA GLU A 59 -6.12 -8.53 19.92
C GLU A 59 -6.92 -9.71 19.38
N GLU A 60 -7.37 -10.61 20.25
CA GLU A 60 -8.19 -11.77 19.89
C GLU A 60 -9.51 -11.35 19.24
N TRP A 61 -10.20 -10.36 19.82
CA TRP A 61 -11.40 -9.79 19.23
C TRP A 61 -11.13 -9.19 17.85
N ALA A 62 -10.04 -8.44 17.66
CA ALA A 62 -9.69 -7.84 16.38
C ALA A 62 -9.35 -8.90 15.32
N MET A 63 -8.68 -9.97 15.73
CA MET A 63 -8.43 -11.14 14.89
C MET A 63 -9.73 -11.86 14.53
N ALA A 64 -10.71 -11.96 15.44
CA ALA A 64 -12.02 -12.51 15.14
C ALA A 64 -12.78 -11.67 14.11
N GLN A 65 -12.70 -10.33 14.20
CA GLN A 65 -13.26 -9.43 13.18
C GLN A 65 -12.62 -9.63 11.81
N ALA A 66 -11.29 -9.79 11.76
CA ALA A 66 -10.58 -10.09 10.53
C ALA A 66 -10.99 -11.44 9.91
N ARG A 67 -11.16 -12.47 10.74
CA ARG A 67 -11.63 -13.80 10.31
C ARG A 67 -13.06 -13.74 9.79
N ALA A 68 -13.95 -13.03 10.47
CA ALA A 68 -15.32 -12.82 10.01
C ALA A 68 -15.32 -12.14 8.64
N LYS A 69 -14.53 -11.07 8.48
CA LYS A 69 -14.44 -10.37 7.19
C LYS A 69 -13.83 -11.23 6.10
N TYR A 70 -12.83 -12.04 6.43
CA TYR A 70 -12.23 -12.99 5.49
C TYR A 70 -13.26 -14.01 5.01
N ARG A 71 -14.09 -14.57 5.90
CA ARG A 71 -15.16 -15.50 5.54
C ARG A 71 -16.20 -14.86 4.63
N GLU A 72 -16.62 -13.62 4.91
CA GLU A 72 -17.52 -12.87 4.03
C GLU A 72 -16.92 -12.72 2.62
N LEU A 73 -15.65 -12.32 2.54
CA LEU A 73 -14.99 -12.14 1.25
C LEU A 73 -14.83 -13.47 0.50
N VAL A 74 -14.51 -14.56 1.19
CA VAL A 74 -14.42 -15.90 0.58
C VAL A 74 -15.78 -16.35 0.05
N ALA A 75 -16.86 -16.19 0.83
CA ALA A 75 -18.21 -16.56 0.41
C ALA A 75 -18.71 -15.73 -0.78
N ASP A 76 -18.27 -14.47 -0.88
CA ASP A 76 -18.69 -13.52 -1.90
C ASP A 76 -17.76 -13.48 -3.14
N THR A 77 -16.73 -14.33 -3.18
CA THR A 77 -15.77 -14.41 -4.30
C THR A 77 -16.27 -15.41 -5.35
N PRO A 78 -16.77 -14.97 -6.51
CA PRO A 78 -16.85 -15.85 -7.67
C PRO A 78 -15.42 -16.23 -8.08
N ASP A 79 -15.25 -17.45 -8.60
CA ASP A 79 -14.00 -18.16 -8.92
C ASP A 79 -12.98 -17.36 -9.79
N HIS A 80 -13.32 -16.15 -10.23
CA HIS A 80 -12.67 -15.41 -11.32
C HIS A 80 -12.03 -14.07 -10.91
N LEU A 81 -11.87 -13.75 -9.61
CA LEU A 81 -11.22 -12.48 -9.25
C LEU A 81 -9.71 -12.49 -9.56
N PRO A 82 -9.18 -11.50 -10.30
CA PRO A 82 -7.78 -11.48 -10.67
C PRO A 82 -6.89 -11.45 -9.44
N ALA A 83 -5.93 -12.36 -9.50
CA ALA A 83 -4.85 -12.55 -8.56
C ALA A 83 -4.14 -11.24 -8.22
N ARG A 84 -4.23 -10.86 -6.94
CA ARG A 84 -3.34 -9.94 -6.22
C ARG A 84 -3.74 -8.45 -6.36
N PRO A 85 -3.84 -7.70 -5.24
CA PRO A 85 -3.80 -6.24 -5.32
C PRO A 85 -2.50 -5.84 -6.04
N PRO A 86 -2.50 -4.84 -6.93
CA PRO A 86 -1.28 -4.40 -7.58
C PRO A 86 -0.26 -4.10 -6.48
N ARG A 87 0.85 -4.85 -6.49
CA ARG A 87 2.02 -4.52 -5.68
C ARG A 87 2.31 -3.08 -6.07
N ARG A 88 2.23 -2.13 -5.12
CA ARG A 88 2.58 -0.74 -5.37
C ARG A 88 4.04 -0.74 -5.83
N VAL A 89 4.26 -0.80 -7.15
CA VAL A 89 5.57 -0.54 -7.71
C VAL A 89 5.73 0.95 -7.47
N ARG A 90 6.57 1.29 -6.49
CA ARG A 90 6.99 2.67 -6.29
C ARG A 90 7.86 2.99 -7.50
N VAL A 91 7.23 3.46 -8.58
CA VAL A 91 7.93 4.04 -9.71
C VAL A 91 8.55 5.31 -9.14
N HIS A 92 9.81 5.22 -8.72
CA HIS A 92 10.61 6.42 -8.55
C HIS A 92 10.79 6.95 -9.96
N SER A 93 9.96 7.92 -10.36
CA SER A 93 10.27 8.77 -11.50
C SER A 93 11.54 9.54 -11.14
N ARG A 94 12.71 8.90 -11.36
CA ARG A 94 13.97 9.62 -11.43
C ARG A 94 13.87 10.44 -12.70
N THR A 95 13.51 11.71 -12.54
CA THR A 95 13.72 12.72 -13.57
C THR A 95 15.23 12.73 -13.83
N VAL A 96 15.67 12.01 -14.84
CA VAL A 96 17.05 12.07 -15.30
C VAL A 96 17.15 13.38 -16.06
N THR A 97 17.70 14.42 -15.43
CA THR A 97 18.05 15.65 -16.13
C THR A 97 19.09 15.27 -17.18
N PRO A 98 18.85 15.46 -18.48
CA PRO A 98 19.91 15.28 -19.46
C PRO A 98 20.93 16.41 -19.24
N THR A 99 22.09 16.07 -18.69
CA THR A 99 23.27 16.94 -18.72
C THR A 99 23.69 17.05 -20.19
N VAL A 100 23.26 18.12 -20.85
CA VAL A 100 23.77 18.51 -22.16
C VAL A 100 25.20 18.99 -21.96
N THR A 101 26.17 18.14 -22.28
CA THR A 101 27.58 18.51 -22.42
C THR A 101 27.76 19.22 -23.77
N PRO A 102 28.16 20.50 -23.82
CA PRO A 102 28.52 21.15 -25.07
C PRO A 102 29.87 20.61 -25.55
N HIS A 103 29.86 19.79 -26.61
CA HIS A 103 31.08 19.51 -27.35
C HIS A 103 31.35 20.67 -28.31
N SER A 104 32.30 21.52 -27.94
CA SER A 104 33.00 22.40 -28.85
C SER A 104 33.85 21.56 -29.82
N VAL A 105 33.46 21.55 -31.09
CA VAL A 105 34.31 21.27 -32.27
C VAL A 105 33.91 22.36 -33.25
N GLY A 106 34.73 23.36 -33.57
CA GLY A 106 36.08 23.23 -34.11
C GLY A 106 36.00 23.67 -35.58
N LEU A 107 36.45 24.90 -35.84
CA LEU A 107 36.93 25.51 -37.09
C LEU A 107 37.02 24.55 -38.31
N ARG A 108 36.62 24.88 -39.56
CA ARG A 108 37.00 26.00 -40.46
C ARG A 108 36.55 25.62 -41.92
N PRO A 109 36.93 26.32 -43.02
CA PRO A 109 36.28 27.48 -43.67
C PRO A 109 35.82 27.21 -45.14
N SER A 110 35.42 28.29 -45.82
CA SER A 110 35.55 28.55 -47.27
C SER A 110 34.47 28.04 -48.23
N GLY A 111 33.94 29.00 -49.01
CA GLY A 111 33.29 28.72 -50.30
C GLY A 111 32.20 29.71 -50.72
N GLU A 112 32.56 30.99 -50.96
CA GLU A 112 31.89 31.83 -51.98
C GLU A 112 32.26 31.30 -53.40
N PRO A 113 31.68 31.79 -54.54
CA PRO A 113 30.58 32.76 -54.72
C PRO A 113 29.53 32.36 -55.81
N GLY A 114 28.44 33.15 -55.87
CA GLY A 114 27.96 33.80 -57.11
C GLY A 114 27.17 33.02 -58.17
N ALA A 115 25.92 33.46 -58.39
CA ALA A 115 25.37 33.87 -59.70
C ALA A 115 24.07 34.67 -59.48
#